data_AF-A0A395JP84-F1
#
_entry.id   AF-A0A395JP84-F1
#
_cell.length_a   1.000
_cell.length_b   1.000
_cell.length_c   1.000
_cell.angle_alpha   90.00
_cell.angle_beta   90.00
_cell.angle_gamma   90.00
#
_symmetry.space_group_name_H-M   'P 1'
#
loop_
_entity.id
_entity.type
_entity.pdbx_description
1 polymer ?
#
loop_
_entity_poly.entity_id
_entity_poly.type
_entity_poly.pdbx_seq_one_letter_code
_entity_poly.pdbx_strand_id
1 'polypeptide(L)'
;MKMIAVASLPGKQSGAVWAEFVVVSSFVLISVFTLVPLVGKMIDTKQKVEQSSRYAGWERTVWFQRRPSYHPNRNLQKTNAQLQNEIHQRVFSEPDSVVHSRQHIDLNNIDYDPMQRFHNRNKSGRDRYDTLLVKKGEVSGKDSYVVLTQTDRAPPSRLANAGAGVINTLGSLGDFNVNKKGYYTGSVSVEIKEFDWFPEFNGVKPTFTAHTALLTDGWNAGGPSDVEARVTPFFPQDWINGPVTSSIQQFAGFFFTPLRPSSLEIGKVDSEPVPASRLTRYRP
;
A
#
# COMPACT_ATOMS: atom_id res chain seq x y z
N MET A 1 -42.19 -84.61 19.50
CA MET A 1 -42.29 -83.20 19.07
C MET A 1 -41.56 -82.35 20.11
N LYS A 2 -40.29 -81.99 19.86
CA LYS A 2 -39.43 -81.23 20.80
C LYS A 2 -39.54 -79.74 20.46
N MET A 3 -40.07 -78.94 21.38
CA MET A 3 -40.04 -77.49 21.29
C MET A 3 -38.61 -77.00 21.59
N ILE A 4 -38.02 -76.30 20.62
CA ILE A 4 -36.76 -75.57 20.78
C ILE A 4 -37.13 -74.21 21.38
N ALA A 5 -36.81 -74.03 22.66
CA ALA A 5 -36.91 -72.73 23.31
C ALA A 5 -35.76 -71.84 22.81
N VAL A 6 -36.10 -70.79 22.06
CA VAL A 6 -35.17 -69.72 21.71
C VAL A 6 -35.09 -68.77 22.89
N ALA A 7 -33.99 -68.84 23.64
CA ALA A 7 -33.70 -67.89 24.71
C ALA A 7 -33.28 -66.54 24.09
N SER A 8 -34.10 -65.52 24.24
CA SER A 8 -33.69 -64.13 24.02
C SER A 8 -32.90 -63.65 25.23
N LEU A 9 -31.62 -63.31 25.04
CA LEU A 9 -30.83 -62.64 26.07
C LEU A 9 -31.04 -61.12 25.95
N PRO A 10 -31.57 -60.44 26.99
CA PRO A 10 -31.65 -58.99 27.00
C PRO A 10 -30.29 -58.43 27.47
N GLY A 11 -29.43 -58.09 26.51
CA GLY A 11 -28.21 -57.33 26.81
C GLY A 11 -28.56 -55.88 27.13
N LYS A 12 -28.41 -55.47 28.40
CA LYS A 12 -28.49 -54.06 28.82
C LYS A 12 -27.34 -53.24 28.18
N GLN A 13 -27.56 -52.71 26.98
CA GLN A 13 -26.71 -51.65 26.39
C GLN A 13 -27.03 -50.31 27.06
N SER A 14 -26.34 -49.96 28.15
CA SER A 14 -26.51 -48.64 28.81
C SER A 14 -25.25 -47.77 28.86
N GLY A 15 -24.16 -48.20 28.23
CA GLY A 15 -22.92 -47.41 28.09
C GLY A 15 -22.51 -47.10 26.64
N ALA A 16 -23.10 -47.79 25.66
CA ALA A 16 -22.72 -47.66 24.25
C ALA A 16 -23.00 -46.27 23.67
N VAL A 17 -24.15 -45.67 24.03
CA VAL A 17 -24.56 -44.35 23.52
C VAL A 17 -23.59 -43.23 23.94
N TRP A 18 -23.10 -43.27 25.19
CA TRP A 18 -22.12 -42.29 25.67
C TRP A 18 -20.76 -42.44 24.98
N ALA A 19 -20.31 -43.68 24.77
CA ALA A 19 -19.07 -43.95 24.05
C ALA A 19 -19.17 -43.49 22.59
N GLU A 20 -20.26 -43.82 21.89
CA GLU A 20 -20.50 -43.37 20.52
C GLU A 20 -20.59 -41.85 20.41
N PHE A 21 -21.30 -41.18 21.32
CA PHE A 21 -21.39 -39.72 21.37
C PHE A 21 -20.02 -39.07 21.54
N VAL A 22 -19.18 -39.57 22.47
CA VAL A 22 -17.84 -39.04 22.70
C VAL A 22 -16.95 -39.24 21.47
N VAL A 23 -17.00 -40.40 20.83
CA VAL A 23 -16.22 -40.68 19.62
C VAL A 23 -16.63 -39.72 18.49
N VAL A 24 -17.93 -39.60 18.21
CA VAL A 24 -18.45 -38.71 17.17
C VAL A 24 -18.11 -37.25 17.47
N SER A 25 -18.33 -36.80 18.71
CA SER A 25 -18.01 -35.43 19.12
C SER A 25 -16.52 -35.14 19.01
N SER A 26 -15.65 -36.08 19.39
CA SER A 26 -14.20 -35.91 19.28
C SER A 26 -13.74 -35.77 17.84
N PHE A 27 -14.28 -36.59 16.92
CA PHE A 27 -13.97 -36.47 15.49
C PHE A 27 -14.38 -35.10 14.93
N VAL A 28 -15.56 -34.60 15.29
CA VAL A 28 -16.02 -33.28 14.85
C VAL A 28 -15.16 -32.17 15.44
N LEU A 29 -14.88 -32.21 16.75
CA LEU A 29 -14.11 -31.17 17.43
C LEU A 29 -12.67 -31.11 16.91
N ILE A 30 -11.99 -32.25 16.74
CA ILE A 30 -10.61 -32.29 16.22
C ILE A 30 -10.55 -31.67 14.82
N SER A 31 -11.52 -31.98 13.96
CA SER A 31 -11.61 -31.38 12.62
C SER A 31 -11.76 -29.85 12.69
N VAL A 32 -12.68 -29.35 13.52
CA VAL A 32 -12.89 -27.92 13.71
C VAL A 32 -11.66 -27.23 14.28
N PHE A 33 -11.04 -27.80 15.32
CA PHE A 33 -9.83 -27.25 15.93
C PHE A 33 -8.64 -27.20 14.98
N THR A 34 -8.57 -28.12 14.01
CA THR A 34 -7.53 -28.10 12.97
C THR A 34 -7.79 -27.01 11.93
N LEU A 35 -9.06 -26.73 11.61
CA LEU A 35 -9.44 -25.69 10.63
C LEU A 35 -9.33 -24.26 11.18
N VAL A 36 -9.58 -24.03 12.46
CA VAL A 36 -9.48 -22.69 13.08
C VAL A 36 -8.14 -21.98 12.81
N PRO A 37 -6.96 -22.58 13.08
CA PRO A 37 -5.68 -21.92 12.82
C PRO A 37 -5.44 -21.68 11.33
N LEU A 38 -5.93 -22.57 10.45
CA LEU A 38 -5.83 -22.40 9.00
C LEU A 38 -6.56 -21.12 8.56
N VAL A 39 -7.82 -20.97 8.99
CA VAL A 39 -8.63 -19.78 8.72
C VAL A 39 -7.99 -18.54 9.31
N GLY A 40 -7.43 -18.63 10.53
CA GLY A 40 -6.68 -17.54 11.17
C GLY A 40 -5.53 -17.04 10.31
N LYS A 41 -4.72 -17.95 9.75
CA LYS A 41 -3.62 -17.59 8.83
C LYS A 41 -4.10 -16.92 7.54
N MET A 42 -5.24 -17.35 7.01
CA MET A 42 -5.85 -16.73 5.82
C MET A 42 -6.38 -15.32 6.12
N ILE A 43 -7.02 -15.13 7.28
CA ILE A 43 -7.52 -13.82 7.72
C ILE A 43 -6.36 -12.85 7.93
N ASP A 44 -5.30 -13.27 8.61
CA ASP A 44 -4.09 -12.46 8.79
C ASP A 44 -3.48 -12.03 7.44
N THR A 45 -3.33 -12.98 6.52
CA THR A 45 -2.83 -12.71 5.16
C THR A 45 -3.69 -11.68 4.44
N LYS A 46 -5.02 -11.82 4.50
CA LYS A 46 -5.95 -10.85 3.91
C LYS A 46 -5.80 -9.46 4.52
N GLN A 47 -5.70 -9.35 5.85
CA GLN A 47 -5.53 -8.07 6.53
C GLN A 47 -4.20 -7.39 6.16
N LYS A 48 -3.12 -8.17 6.04
CA LYS A 48 -1.82 -7.68 5.56
C LYS A 48 -1.87 -7.17 4.12
N VAL A 49 -2.61 -7.85 3.24
CA VAL A 49 -2.83 -7.39 1.85
C VAL A 49 -3.57 -6.04 1.83
N GLU A 50 -4.59 -5.86 2.68
CA GLU A 50 -5.30 -4.58 2.82
C GLU A 50 -4.41 -3.47 3.36
N GLN A 51 -3.63 -3.74 4.42
CA GLN A 51 -2.67 -2.78 4.97
C GLN A 51 -1.61 -2.40 3.93
N SER A 52 -1.14 -3.36 3.16
CA SER A 52 -0.16 -3.14 2.08
C SER A 52 -0.72 -2.25 0.98
N SER A 53 -1.99 -2.43 0.60
CA SER A 53 -2.67 -1.56 -0.36
C SER A 53 -2.77 -0.12 0.13
N ARG A 54 -3.10 0.06 1.43
CA ARG A 54 -3.15 1.39 2.06
C ARG A 54 -1.77 2.04 2.14
N TYR A 55 -0.75 1.28 2.53
CA TYR A 55 0.63 1.72 2.55
C TYR A 55 1.09 2.14 1.14
N ALA A 56 0.81 1.33 0.13
CA ALA A 56 1.13 1.66 -1.25
C ALA A 56 0.42 2.93 -1.74
N GLY A 57 -0.81 3.18 -1.29
CA GLY A 57 -1.53 4.42 -1.56
C GLY A 57 -0.90 5.63 -0.87
N TRP A 58 -0.54 5.49 0.41
CA TRP A 58 0.13 6.55 1.17
C TRP A 58 1.50 6.89 0.58
N GLU A 59 2.28 5.91 0.15
CA GLU A 59 3.58 6.15 -0.50
C GLU A 59 3.44 6.96 -1.81
N ARG A 60 2.24 7.01 -2.42
CA ARG A 60 1.95 7.88 -3.58
C ARG A 60 1.57 9.31 -3.21
N THR A 61 1.12 9.58 -1.99
CA THR A 61 0.96 10.97 -1.51
C THR A 61 2.30 11.63 -1.30
N VAL A 62 3.32 10.84 -0.94
CA VAL A 62 4.67 11.32 -0.70
C VAL A 62 5.49 11.25 -1.99
N TRP A 63 5.62 10.08 -2.62
CA TRP A 63 6.54 9.87 -3.72
C TRP A 63 5.85 9.71 -5.07
N PHE A 64 6.49 10.26 -6.10
CA PHE A 64 6.03 10.06 -7.47
C PHE A 64 6.40 8.67 -7.99
N GLN A 65 5.54 8.08 -8.83
CA GLN A 65 5.87 6.83 -9.53
C GLN A 65 6.94 7.03 -10.61
N ARG A 66 6.86 8.16 -11.30
CA ARG A 66 7.81 8.60 -12.30
C ARG A 66 8.15 10.06 -12.04
N ARG A 67 9.42 10.42 -12.24
CA ARG A 67 9.87 11.81 -12.12
C ARG A 67 8.95 12.75 -12.93
N PRO A 68 8.39 13.80 -12.31
CA PRO A 68 7.65 14.82 -13.04
C PRO A 68 8.60 15.64 -13.92
N SER A 69 8.15 16.05 -15.10
CA SER A 69 8.98 16.82 -16.05
C SER A 69 9.44 18.17 -15.48
N TYR A 70 8.64 18.75 -14.59
CA TYR A 70 8.83 20.07 -13.96
C TYR A 70 9.64 20.02 -12.65
N HIS A 71 10.16 18.85 -12.24
CA HIS A 71 11.00 18.70 -11.04
C HIS A 71 12.44 18.35 -11.39
N PRO A 72 13.45 19.16 -11.00
CA PRO A 72 14.85 18.91 -11.35
C PRO A 72 15.46 17.73 -10.57
N ASN A 73 14.92 17.40 -9.40
CA ASN A 73 15.52 16.41 -8.49
C ASN A 73 15.14 14.96 -8.84
N ARG A 74 16.15 14.08 -8.97
CA ARG A 74 15.99 12.64 -9.26
C ARG A 74 15.55 11.82 -8.04
N ASN A 75 15.66 12.37 -6.84
CA ASN A 75 15.39 11.66 -5.59
C ASN A 75 13.92 11.63 -5.18
N LEU A 76 13.02 12.23 -5.96
CA LEU A 76 11.59 12.35 -5.64
C LEU A 76 10.73 11.18 -6.13
N GLN A 77 11.34 10.14 -6.68
CA GLN A 77 10.64 8.98 -7.25
C GLN A 77 10.86 7.73 -6.41
N LYS A 78 9.78 6.97 -6.21
CA LYS A 78 9.81 5.63 -5.63
C LYS A 78 9.14 4.66 -6.61
N THR A 79 9.95 3.74 -7.13
CA THR A 79 9.52 2.76 -8.14
C THR A 79 8.61 1.69 -7.52
N ASN A 80 7.82 1.01 -8.36
CA ASN A 80 6.96 -0.10 -7.90
C ASN A 80 7.79 -1.23 -7.29
N ALA A 81 8.98 -1.51 -7.83
CA ALA A 81 9.89 -2.53 -7.29
C ALA A 81 10.36 -2.18 -5.87
N GLN A 82 10.76 -0.92 -5.65
CA GLN A 82 11.15 -0.43 -4.31
C GLN A 82 9.98 -0.51 -3.33
N LEU A 83 8.80 -0.06 -3.73
CA LEU A 83 7.61 -0.10 -2.88
C LEU A 83 7.17 -1.54 -2.57
N GLN A 84 7.26 -2.46 -3.53
CA GLN A 84 6.98 -3.87 -3.30
C GLN A 84 7.95 -4.48 -2.28
N ASN A 85 9.23 -4.13 -2.35
CA ASN A 85 10.23 -4.57 -1.36
C ASN A 85 9.97 -3.99 0.02
N GLU A 86 9.57 -2.73 0.11
CA GLU A 86 9.18 -2.11 1.37
C GLU A 86 7.93 -2.78 1.97
N ILE A 87 6.92 -3.12 1.16
CA ILE A 87 5.74 -3.86 1.60
C ILE A 87 6.14 -5.21 2.19
N HIS A 88 7.01 -5.96 1.50
CA HIS A 88 7.53 -7.22 2.00
C HIS A 88 8.16 -7.08 3.38
N GLN A 89 8.99 -6.07 3.58
CA GLN A 89 9.77 -5.86 4.80
C GLN A 89 9.03 -5.14 5.93
N ARG A 90 7.92 -4.46 5.64
CA ARG A 90 7.17 -3.70 6.64
C ARG A 90 5.89 -4.40 7.06
N VAL A 91 5.36 -5.28 6.21
CA VAL A 91 4.05 -5.90 6.42
C VAL A 91 4.12 -7.42 6.50
N PHE A 92 5.02 -8.06 5.75
CA PHE A 92 5.10 -9.54 5.65
C PHE A 92 6.27 -10.15 6.42
N SER A 93 7.25 -9.35 6.84
CA SER A 93 8.35 -9.81 7.70
C SER A 93 7.89 -10.02 9.15
N GLU A 94 8.77 -10.61 9.95
CA GLU A 94 8.56 -10.76 11.39
C GLU A 94 8.31 -9.41 12.09
N PRO A 95 7.42 -9.38 13.10
CA PRO A 95 7.13 -8.15 13.86
C PRO A 95 8.38 -7.49 14.47
N ASP A 96 9.38 -8.29 14.84
CA ASP A 96 10.62 -7.83 15.46
C ASP A 96 11.74 -7.53 14.44
N SER A 97 11.44 -7.61 13.14
CA SER A 97 12.41 -7.33 12.08
C SER A 97 12.79 -5.84 12.03
N VAL A 98 14.08 -5.56 11.85
CA VAL A 98 14.60 -4.19 11.85
C VAL A 98 14.25 -3.48 10.53
N VAL A 99 13.64 -2.29 10.64
CA VAL A 99 13.35 -1.44 9.48
C VAL A 99 14.51 -0.48 9.24
N HIS A 100 15.26 -0.69 8.14
CA HIS A 100 16.38 0.18 7.77
C HIS A 100 15.93 1.37 6.90
N SER A 101 16.46 2.57 7.16
CA SER A 101 16.20 3.77 6.35
C SER A 101 16.93 3.77 5.01
N ARG A 102 18.12 3.14 4.95
CA ARG A 102 18.89 2.87 3.73
C ARG A 102 18.64 1.43 3.31
N GLN A 103 17.52 1.21 2.65
CA GLN A 103 17.04 -0.14 2.33
C GLN A 103 17.78 -0.72 1.11
N HIS A 104 18.99 -1.24 1.33
CA HIS A 104 19.60 -2.27 0.48
C HIS A 104 19.45 -3.61 1.20
N ILE A 105 18.21 -4.06 1.40
CA ILE A 105 17.95 -5.24 2.22
C ILE A 105 18.13 -6.51 1.42
N ASP A 106 18.77 -7.48 2.07
CA ASP A 106 18.89 -8.82 1.54
C ASP A 106 17.58 -9.59 1.65
N LEU A 107 16.73 -9.55 0.60
CA LEU A 107 15.46 -10.31 0.57
C LEU A 107 15.65 -11.83 0.71
N ASN A 108 16.89 -12.34 0.64
CA ASN A 108 17.20 -13.76 0.83
C ASN A 108 17.13 -14.21 2.31
N ASN A 109 17.19 -13.28 3.25
CA ASN A 109 17.13 -13.56 4.69
C ASN A 109 16.05 -12.71 5.39
N ILE A 110 14.90 -12.55 4.71
CA ILE A 110 13.73 -12.02 5.39
C ILE A 110 13.02 -13.18 6.04
N ASP A 111 13.06 -13.16 7.36
CA ASP A 111 12.20 -13.97 8.16
C ASP A 111 10.74 -13.47 8.02
N TYR A 112 9.88 -14.29 7.41
CA TYR A 112 8.44 -14.05 7.29
C TYR A 112 7.75 -14.22 8.63
N ASP A 113 6.64 -13.52 8.82
CA ASP A 113 5.78 -13.69 10.00
C ASP A 113 5.48 -15.19 10.26
N PRO A 114 5.59 -15.67 11.51
CA PRO A 114 5.28 -17.05 11.87
C PRO A 114 3.88 -17.52 11.43
N MET A 115 2.90 -16.62 11.35
CA MET A 115 1.55 -16.90 10.84
C MET A 115 1.53 -17.24 9.35
N GLN A 116 2.54 -16.81 8.61
CA GLN A 116 2.70 -17.13 7.19
C GLN A 116 3.59 -18.35 6.96
N ARG A 117 4.02 -19.04 8.03
CA ARG A 117 4.81 -20.27 7.92
C ARG A 117 3.96 -21.48 8.24
N PHE A 118 4.28 -22.62 7.64
CA PHE A 118 3.77 -23.92 8.06
C PHE A 118 4.92 -24.91 8.19
N HIS A 119 4.74 -25.87 9.09
CA HIS A 119 5.70 -26.94 9.27
C HIS A 119 5.57 -27.92 8.10
N ASN A 120 6.66 -28.12 7.36
CA ASN A 120 6.74 -29.08 6.28
C ASN A 120 7.89 -30.05 6.54
N ARG A 121 7.56 -31.34 6.67
CA ARG A 121 8.57 -32.39 6.73
C ARG A 121 8.99 -32.74 5.30
N ASN A 122 10.17 -32.27 4.91
CA ASN A 122 10.73 -32.59 3.60
C ASN A 122 11.00 -34.11 3.48
N LYS A 123 11.00 -34.65 2.26
CA LYS A 123 11.36 -36.03 1.92
C LYS A 123 12.74 -36.47 2.47
N SER A 124 13.61 -35.52 2.80
CA SER A 124 14.90 -35.76 3.46
C SER A 124 14.84 -35.89 5.00
N GLY A 125 13.65 -35.91 5.61
CA GLY A 125 13.47 -36.11 7.05
C GLY A 125 13.90 -34.95 7.96
N ARG A 126 14.27 -33.80 7.37
CA ARG A 126 14.57 -32.57 8.12
C ARG A 126 13.31 -31.72 8.24
N ASP A 127 13.01 -31.32 9.47
CA ASP A 127 11.93 -30.40 9.79
C ASP A 127 12.29 -29.00 9.28
N ARG A 128 11.47 -28.44 8.39
CA ARG A 128 11.64 -27.08 7.87
C ARG A 128 10.32 -26.34 7.91
N TYR A 129 10.38 -25.06 8.25
CA TYR A 129 9.25 -24.16 8.06
C TYR A 129 9.28 -23.64 6.64
N ASP A 130 8.20 -23.85 5.90
CA ASP A 130 8.01 -23.28 4.57
C ASP A 130 6.99 -22.14 4.63
N THR A 131 7.11 -21.17 3.73
CA THR A 131 6.15 -20.08 3.63
C THR A 131 4.86 -20.56 2.98
N LEU A 132 3.72 -20.13 3.51
CA LEU A 132 2.38 -20.36 3.00
C LEU A 132 2.16 -19.66 1.66
N LEU A 133 3.00 -18.69 1.31
CA LEU A 133 2.81 -17.85 0.14
C LEU A 133 3.46 -18.46 -1.11
N VAL A 134 2.84 -18.26 -2.27
CA VAL A 134 3.39 -18.68 -3.56
C VAL A 134 4.36 -17.63 -4.08
N LYS A 135 5.56 -18.07 -4.48
CA LYS A 135 6.52 -17.22 -5.18
C LYS A 135 5.95 -16.82 -6.54
N LYS A 136 5.75 -15.53 -6.77
CA LYS A 136 5.17 -14.97 -8.00
C LYS A 136 6.18 -14.43 -8.99
N GLY A 137 7.42 -14.23 -8.55
CA GLY A 137 8.49 -13.80 -9.42
C GLY A 137 9.69 -13.34 -8.63
N GLU A 138 10.45 -12.45 -9.25
CA GLU A 138 11.72 -11.96 -8.73
C GLU A 138 11.72 -10.44 -8.83
N VAL A 139 11.95 -9.74 -7.72
CA VAL A 139 12.10 -8.28 -7.71
C VAL A 139 13.51 -7.95 -7.26
N SER A 140 14.24 -7.25 -8.14
CA SER A 140 15.65 -6.90 -7.92
C SER A 140 16.54 -8.12 -7.63
N GLY A 141 16.32 -9.24 -8.33
CA GLY A 141 17.18 -10.41 -8.21
C GLY A 141 16.77 -11.40 -7.10
N LYS A 142 15.59 -11.25 -6.48
CA LYS A 142 15.18 -12.04 -5.30
C LYS A 142 13.69 -12.38 -5.26
N ASP A 143 13.37 -13.49 -4.62
CA ASP A 143 12.04 -14.10 -4.57
C ASP A 143 10.99 -13.15 -4.00
N SER A 144 9.91 -12.93 -4.76
CA SER A 144 8.79 -12.11 -4.32
C SER A 144 7.51 -12.91 -4.28
N TYR A 145 6.84 -12.87 -3.13
CA TYR A 145 5.54 -13.50 -2.86
C TYR A 145 4.35 -12.52 -2.96
N VAL A 146 4.64 -11.22 -2.88
CA VAL A 146 3.68 -10.13 -3.05
C VAL A 146 3.82 -9.59 -4.47
N VAL A 147 2.71 -9.24 -5.11
CA VAL A 147 2.68 -8.56 -6.41
C VAL A 147 2.02 -7.20 -6.23
N LEU A 148 2.78 -6.13 -6.50
CA LEU A 148 2.27 -4.76 -6.52
C LEU A 148 2.19 -4.28 -7.98
N THR A 149 0.99 -3.92 -8.41
CA THR A 149 0.78 -3.23 -9.69
C THR A 149 0.25 -1.83 -9.42
N GLN A 150 0.98 -0.80 -9.84
CA GLN A 150 0.53 0.59 -9.75
C GLN A 150 0.73 1.32 -11.07
N THR A 151 -0.25 2.14 -11.43
CA THR A 151 -0.22 2.95 -12.65
C THR A 151 -0.63 4.39 -12.36
N ASP A 152 0.13 5.34 -12.90
CA ASP A 152 -0.22 6.75 -13.01
C ASP A 152 -1.06 6.97 -14.27
N ARG A 153 -2.27 7.49 -14.11
CA ARG A 153 -3.16 7.81 -15.24
C ARG A 153 -3.64 9.26 -15.15
N ALA A 154 -4.10 9.77 -16.29
CA ALA A 154 -4.91 10.98 -16.27
C ALA A 154 -6.25 10.69 -15.56
N PRO A 155 -6.86 11.68 -14.90
CA PRO A 155 -8.18 11.51 -14.29
C PRO A 155 -9.21 11.06 -15.35
N PRO A 156 -10.23 10.28 -14.97
CA PRO A 156 -11.34 9.94 -15.86
C PRO A 156 -11.91 11.17 -16.56
N SER A 157 -12.34 11.02 -17.83
CA SER A 157 -12.73 12.12 -18.73
C SER A 157 -13.70 13.15 -18.14
N ARG A 158 -14.59 12.75 -17.22
CA ARG A 158 -15.52 13.67 -16.54
C ARG A 158 -14.83 14.61 -15.56
N LEU A 159 -13.80 14.14 -14.85
CA LEU A 159 -12.97 14.96 -13.96
C LEU A 159 -11.90 15.74 -14.75
N ALA A 160 -11.39 15.15 -15.83
CA ALA A 160 -10.47 15.83 -16.74
C ALA A 160 -11.13 17.05 -17.39
N ASN A 161 -12.40 16.97 -17.80
CA ASN A 161 -13.11 18.09 -18.42
C ASN A 161 -13.43 19.23 -17.44
N ALA A 162 -13.74 18.92 -16.17
CA ALA A 162 -13.96 19.92 -15.13
C ALA A 162 -12.66 20.63 -14.72
N GLY A 163 -11.54 19.90 -14.67
CA GLY A 163 -10.23 20.46 -14.33
C GLY A 163 -9.50 21.13 -15.50
N ALA A 164 -9.65 20.64 -16.73
CA ALA A 164 -8.94 21.17 -17.90
C ALA A 164 -9.32 22.63 -18.22
N GLY A 165 -10.57 23.02 -18.00
CA GLY A 165 -11.01 24.41 -18.18
C GLY A 165 -10.27 25.39 -17.26
N VAL A 166 -10.06 25.01 -16.00
CA VAL A 166 -9.35 25.81 -14.98
C VAL A 166 -7.83 25.72 -15.13
N ILE A 167 -7.30 24.53 -15.46
CA ILE A 167 -5.85 24.33 -15.65
C ILE A 167 -5.35 25.02 -16.92
N ASN A 168 -6.13 25.02 -18.01
CA ASN A 168 -5.75 25.73 -19.24
C ASN A 168 -5.85 27.25 -19.09
N THR A 169 -6.75 27.76 -18.24
CA THR A 169 -6.86 29.20 -17.95
C THR A 169 -5.77 29.68 -16.97
N LEU A 170 -5.33 28.83 -16.03
CA LEU A 170 -4.17 29.11 -15.18
C LEU A 170 -2.83 28.96 -15.94
N GLY A 171 -2.72 27.96 -16.82
CA GLY A 171 -1.54 27.78 -17.69
C GLY A 171 -1.36 28.87 -18.75
N SER A 172 -2.37 29.71 -18.99
CA SER A 172 -2.25 30.91 -19.84
C SER A 172 -1.77 32.16 -19.09
N LEU A 173 -1.66 32.10 -17.76
CA LEU A 173 -1.17 33.21 -16.91
C LEU A 173 0.33 33.09 -16.57
N GLY A 174 1.01 32.03 -17.04
CA GLY A 174 2.44 31.75 -16.80
C GLY A 174 2.76 30.28 -17.08
N ASP A 175 4.03 29.86 -16.92
CA ASP A 175 4.50 28.47 -17.09
C ASP A 175 4.03 27.54 -15.94
N PHE A 176 2.72 27.51 -15.69
CA PHE A 176 2.10 26.73 -14.63
C PHE A 176 1.88 25.27 -15.10
N ASN A 177 2.87 24.42 -14.84
CA ASN A 177 2.83 23.01 -15.22
C ASN A 177 2.15 22.15 -14.14
N VAL A 178 0.82 22.00 -14.22
CA VAL A 178 0.05 21.12 -13.32
C VAL A 178 0.26 19.64 -13.66
N ASN A 179 0.41 18.81 -12.63
CA ASN A 179 0.49 17.36 -12.79
C ASN A 179 -0.80 16.76 -13.40
N LYS A 180 -0.77 16.45 -14.70
CA LYS A 180 -1.88 15.80 -15.40
C LYS A 180 -1.99 14.28 -15.15
N LYS A 181 -1.07 13.69 -14.38
CA LYS A 181 -0.99 12.24 -14.08
C LYS A 181 -1.06 11.94 -12.57
N GLY A 182 -1.82 12.74 -11.81
CA GLY A 182 -1.98 12.55 -10.35
C GLY A 182 -2.97 11.46 -9.93
N TYR A 183 -3.62 10.75 -10.87
CA TYR A 183 -4.53 9.67 -10.53
C TYR A 183 -3.77 8.34 -10.47
N TYR A 184 -3.54 7.85 -9.26
CA TYR A 184 -2.87 6.59 -8.99
C TYR A 184 -3.90 5.50 -8.72
N THR A 185 -3.77 4.39 -9.44
CA THR A 185 -4.50 3.15 -9.14
C THR A 185 -3.51 2.04 -8.86
N GLY A 186 -3.74 1.29 -7.80
CA GLY A 186 -2.88 0.21 -7.36
C GLY A 186 -3.66 -1.05 -6.99
N SER A 187 -3.01 -2.19 -7.13
CA SER A 187 -3.41 -3.45 -6.53
C SER A 187 -2.24 -4.13 -5.86
N VAL A 188 -2.50 -4.73 -4.70
CA VAL A 188 -1.58 -5.64 -4.01
C VAL A 188 -2.22 -7.02 -4.01
N SER A 189 -1.48 -8.03 -4.45
CA SER A 189 -1.97 -9.40 -4.53
C SER A 189 -0.99 -10.37 -3.90
N VAL A 190 -1.53 -11.37 -3.19
CA VAL A 190 -0.80 -12.48 -2.57
C VAL A 190 -1.57 -13.76 -2.83
N GLU A 191 -0.85 -14.81 -3.22
CA GLU A 191 -1.41 -16.14 -3.43
C GLU A 191 -0.92 -17.10 -2.34
N ILE A 192 -1.83 -17.92 -1.83
CA ILE A 192 -1.57 -18.98 -0.86
C ILE A 192 -1.32 -20.30 -1.58
N LYS A 193 -0.33 -21.06 -1.10
CA LYS A 193 -0.01 -22.41 -1.55
C LYS A 193 -1.17 -23.36 -1.32
N GLU A 194 -1.28 -24.33 -2.20
CA GLU A 194 -2.18 -25.46 -2.05
C GLU A 194 -1.78 -26.32 -0.84
N PHE A 195 -2.78 -26.93 -0.19
CA PHE A 195 -2.57 -27.76 0.99
C PHE A 195 -2.61 -29.24 0.61
N ASP A 196 -1.44 -29.84 0.34
CA ASP A 196 -1.33 -31.25 -0.08
C ASP A 196 -1.94 -32.26 0.93
N TRP A 197 -2.09 -31.86 2.19
CA TRP A 197 -2.61 -32.70 3.28
C TRP A 197 -4.14 -32.64 3.43
N PHE A 198 -4.83 -31.80 2.65
CA PHE A 198 -6.29 -31.70 2.65
C PHE A 198 -6.82 -31.84 1.21
N PRO A 199 -7.09 -33.08 0.76
CA PRO A 199 -7.43 -33.37 -0.64
C PRO A 199 -8.60 -32.55 -1.19
N GLU A 200 -9.52 -32.14 -0.34
CA GLU A 200 -10.69 -31.33 -0.68
C GLU A 200 -10.31 -29.90 -1.10
N PHE A 201 -9.13 -29.41 -0.71
CA PHE A 201 -8.57 -28.14 -1.17
C PHE A 201 -7.59 -28.28 -2.33
N ASN A 202 -7.42 -29.49 -2.88
CA ASN A 202 -6.57 -29.66 -4.06
C ASN A 202 -7.14 -28.86 -5.24
N GLY A 203 -6.26 -28.14 -5.94
CA GLY A 203 -6.60 -27.20 -7.00
C GLY A 203 -7.14 -25.84 -6.53
N VAL A 204 -7.39 -25.64 -5.22
CA VAL A 204 -7.83 -24.36 -4.67
C VAL A 204 -6.60 -23.52 -4.32
N LYS A 205 -6.41 -22.41 -5.05
CA LYS A 205 -5.33 -21.43 -4.82
C LYS A 205 -5.91 -20.09 -4.39
N PRO A 206 -6.11 -19.88 -3.08
CA PRO A 206 -6.69 -18.63 -2.60
C PRO A 206 -5.77 -17.47 -2.95
N THR A 207 -6.29 -16.52 -3.72
CA THR A 207 -5.59 -15.27 -4.05
C THR A 207 -6.31 -14.11 -3.40
N PHE A 208 -5.60 -13.39 -2.52
CA PHE A 208 -6.11 -12.18 -1.89
C PHE A 208 -5.60 -10.97 -2.65
N THR A 209 -6.50 -10.09 -3.05
CA THR A 209 -6.17 -8.86 -3.76
C THR A 209 -6.88 -7.69 -3.11
N ALA A 210 -6.13 -6.64 -2.81
CA ALA A 210 -6.67 -5.36 -2.36
C ALA A 210 -6.37 -4.28 -3.39
N HIS A 211 -7.29 -3.32 -3.52
CA HIS A 211 -7.20 -2.23 -4.49
C HIS A 211 -7.11 -0.89 -3.77
N THR A 212 -6.42 0.06 -4.38
CA THR A 212 -6.35 1.45 -3.93
C THR A 212 -6.45 2.38 -5.12
N ALA A 213 -7.16 3.49 -4.95
CA ALA A 213 -7.25 4.55 -5.93
C ALA A 213 -7.15 5.89 -5.21
N LEU A 214 -6.27 6.76 -5.70
CA LEU A 214 -5.96 8.02 -5.06
C LEU A 214 -5.69 9.08 -6.13
N LEU A 215 -6.30 10.25 -5.97
CA LEU A 215 -5.93 11.44 -6.72
C LEU A 215 -5.03 12.28 -5.82
N THR A 216 -3.74 12.37 -6.15
CA THR A 216 -2.77 13.14 -5.37
C THR A 216 -1.68 13.71 -6.27
N ASP A 217 -1.24 14.93 -5.94
CA ASP A 217 0.08 15.42 -6.36
C ASP A 217 1.04 15.13 -5.19
N GLY A 218 2.23 14.62 -5.47
CA GLY A 218 3.17 14.25 -4.40
C GLY A 218 3.53 15.48 -3.57
N TRP A 219 3.36 15.41 -2.25
CA TRP A 219 3.66 16.51 -1.32
C TRP A 219 5.14 16.59 -0.93
N ASN A 220 5.99 15.75 -1.51
CA ASN A 220 7.41 15.82 -1.22
C ASN A 220 7.97 17.17 -1.67
N ALA A 221 8.40 17.97 -0.69
CA ALA A 221 9.05 19.25 -0.94
C ALA A 221 10.38 18.94 -1.62
N GLY A 222 10.50 19.27 -2.90
CA GLY A 222 11.77 19.21 -3.62
C GLY A 222 12.77 20.28 -3.18
N GLY A 223 12.78 20.62 -1.89
CA GLY A 223 13.54 21.72 -1.31
C GLY A 223 12.93 23.10 -1.60
N PRO A 224 13.49 24.16 -0.98
CA PRO A 224 13.05 25.54 -1.15
C PRO A 224 12.98 26.03 -2.60
N SER A 225 13.92 25.58 -3.45
CA SER A 225 14.00 25.95 -4.86
C SER A 225 12.80 25.47 -5.69
N ASP A 226 12.21 24.33 -5.31
CA ASP A 226 11.08 23.76 -6.04
C ASP A 226 9.75 24.40 -5.62
N VAL A 227 9.68 24.96 -4.42
CA VAL A 227 8.57 25.83 -3.99
C VAL A 227 8.71 27.18 -4.67
N GLU A 228 9.91 27.75 -4.72
CA GLU A 228 10.20 29.00 -5.43
C GLU A 228 9.82 28.86 -6.92
N ALA A 229 10.29 27.83 -7.63
CA ALA A 229 9.91 27.60 -9.03
C ALA A 229 8.40 27.44 -9.28
N ARG A 230 7.63 26.95 -8.30
CA ARG A 230 6.15 26.86 -8.38
C ARG A 230 5.46 28.19 -8.09
N VAL A 231 6.03 29.02 -7.22
CA VAL A 231 5.41 30.26 -6.73
C VAL A 231 5.87 31.48 -7.54
N THR A 232 7.08 31.48 -8.08
CA THR A 232 7.64 32.58 -8.89
C THR A 232 6.73 33.02 -10.04
N PRO A 233 6.09 32.12 -10.80
CA PRO A 233 5.16 32.49 -11.87
C PRO A 233 3.89 33.23 -11.40
N PHE A 234 3.61 33.28 -10.09
CA PHE A 234 2.48 34.02 -9.51
C PHE A 234 2.83 35.45 -9.11
N PHE A 235 4.09 35.88 -9.21
CA PHE A 235 4.43 37.26 -8.92
C PHE A 235 4.18 38.16 -10.14
N PRO A 236 3.56 39.34 -9.93
CA PRO A 236 3.25 40.29 -10.99
C PRO A 236 4.46 40.73 -11.84
N GLN A 237 5.69 40.55 -11.35
CA GLN A 237 6.90 41.04 -11.99
C GLN A 237 7.23 40.32 -13.31
N ASP A 238 6.90 39.02 -13.43
CA ASP A 238 7.00 38.27 -14.69
C ASP A 238 5.85 38.57 -15.66
N TRP A 239 4.70 39.02 -15.15
CA TRP A 239 3.54 39.43 -15.95
C TRP A 239 3.72 40.82 -16.60
N ILE A 240 4.60 41.65 -16.04
CA ILE A 240 4.88 43.01 -16.53
C ILE A 240 5.78 43.01 -17.78
N ASN A 241 6.49 41.91 -18.06
CA ASN A 241 7.43 41.80 -19.19
C ASN A 241 6.93 40.95 -20.37
N GLY A 242 5.70 40.43 -20.32
CA GLY A 242 5.09 39.60 -21.38
C GLY A 242 3.92 40.28 -22.10
N PRO A 243 3.67 39.98 -23.39
CA PRO A 243 2.59 40.61 -24.16
C PRO A 243 1.23 39.94 -23.87
N VAL A 244 0.62 40.20 -22.72
CA VAL A 244 -0.72 39.65 -22.38
C VAL A 244 -1.55 40.69 -21.64
N THR A 245 -2.25 41.58 -22.37
CA THR A 245 -2.91 42.75 -21.75
C THR A 245 -4.40 42.59 -21.44
N SER A 246 -5.09 41.54 -21.91
CA SER A 246 -6.56 41.44 -21.75
C SER A 246 -7.03 40.51 -20.63
N SER A 247 -6.38 39.37 -20.38
CA SER A 247 -6.79 38.42 -19.34
C SER A 247 -6.42 38.88 -17.92
N ILE A 248 -5.44 39.77 -17.79
CA ILE A 248 -4.91 40.27 -16.51
C ILE A 248 -5.89 41.24 -15.84
N GLN A 249 -6.60 42.07 -16.62
CA GLN A 249 -7.53 43.06 -16.07
C GLN A 249 -8.74 42.44 -15.37
N GLN A 250 -9.23 41.28 -15.86
CA GLN A 250 -10.35 40.58 -15.23
C GLN A 250 -9.96 39.86 -13.93
N PHE A 251 -8.71 39.38 -13.81
CA PHE A 251 -8.25 38.66 -12.62
C PHE A 251 -7.78 39.62 -11.52
N ALA A 252 -7.07 40.70 -11.89
CA ALA A 252 -6.61 41.72 -10.95
C ALA A 252 -7.78 42.46 -10.28
N GLY A 253 -8.86 42.73 -11.03
CA GLY A 253 -10.06 43.36 -10.49
C GLY A 253 -10.87 42.48 -9.51
N PHE A 254 -10.67 41.16 -9.54
CA PHE A 254 -11.40 40.22 -8.66
C PHE A 254 -10.71 40.02 -7.30
N PHE A 255 -9.38 40.05 -7.25
CA PHE A 255 -8.62 39.74 -6.01
C PHE A 255 -7.95 40.95 -5.35
N PHE A 256 -7.67 42.04 -6.07
CA PHE A 256 -6.84 43.13 -5.55
C PHE A 256 -7.53 44.49 -5.69
N THR A 257 -8.21 44.93 -4.64
CA THR A 257 -8.50 46.35 -4.38
C THR A 257 -7.18 47.06 -4.00
N PRO A 258 -6.96 48.36 -4.28
CA PRO A 258 -5.62 48.89 -4.52
C PRO A 258 -4.75 48.88 -3.24
N LEU A 259 -3.68 48.09 -3.27
CA LEU A 259 -2.68 48.01 -2.21
C LEU A 259 -1.77 49.26 -2.25
N ARG A 260 -1.61 49.90 -1.09
CA ARG A 260 -0.79 51.12 -0.90
C ARG A 260 0.72 50.81 -0.98
N PRO A 261 1.58 51.76 -1.40
CA PRO A 261 2.89 51.45 -1.99
C PRO A 261 4.09 51.55 -1.03
N SER A 262 3.99 51.19 0.26
CA SER A 262 5.10 51.46 1.20
C SER A 262 5.51 50.36 2.18
N SER A 263 5.20 49.08 1.93
CA SER A 263 5.80 47.99 2.74
C SER A 263 5.97 46.63 2.04
N LEU A 264 5.79 46.54 0.71
CA LEU A 264 6.03 45.30 -0.02
C LEU A 264 7.42 45.31 -0.68
N GLU A 265 8.33 44.46 -0.19
CA GLU A 265 9.48 44.00 -0.99
C GLU A 265 8.95 43.03 -2.05
N ILE A 266 8.66 43.57 -3.23
CA ILE A 266 8.13 42.80 -4.36
C ILE A 266 9.23 41.84 -4.85
N GLY A 267 8.91 40.55 -4.91
CA GLY A 267 9.81 39.49 -5.44
C GLY A 267 10.53 38.64 -4.39
N LYS A 268 10.32 38.87 -3.08
CA LYS A 268 10.94 38.04 -2.05
C LYS A 268 10.10 36.80 -1.74
N VAL A 269 10.61 35.62 -2.12
CA VAL A 269 10.06 34.32 -1.72
C VAL A 269 10.85 33.82 -0.50
N ASP A 270 10.37 34.08 0.70
CA ASP A 270 10.90 33.42 1.90
C ASP A 270 10.27 32.03 2.00
N SER A 271 10.93 31.01 1.43
CA SER A 271 10.45 29.62 1.44
C SER A 271 10.49 28.96 2.82
N GLU A 272 11.16 29.57 3.82
CA GLU A 272 11.24 29.09 5.20
C GLU A 272 11.26 30.27 6.20
N PRO A 273 10.11 30.89 6.52
CA PRO A 273 10.05 31.84 7.62
C PRO A 273 10.13 31.07 8.93
N VAL A 274 11.33 30.77 9.39
CA VAL A 274 11.53 30.18 10.72
C VAL A 274 11.35 31.30 11.75
N PRO A 275 10.45 31.16 12.74
CA PRO A 275 10.33 32.14 13.82
C PRO A 275 11.68 32.39 14.47
N ALA A 276 12.05 33.65 14.68
CA ALA A 276 13.37 34.03 15.22
C ALA A 276 13.73 33.31 16.53
N SER A 277 12.72 32.86 17.30
CA SER A 277 12.87 32.04 18.51
C SER A 277 13.51 30.67 18.30
N ARG A 278 13.51 30.12 17.08
CA ARG A 278 14.17 28.85 16.73
C ARG A 278 15.63 29.02 16.31
N LEU A 279 16.06 30.24 15.97
CA LEU A 279 17.43 30.56 15.57
C LEU A 279 18.31 30.99 16.76
N THR A 280 17.68 31.30 17.90
CA THR A 280 18.40 31.56 19.15
C THR A 280 18.89 30.26 19.79
N ARG A 281 20.16 30.22 20.20
CA ARG A 281 20.76 29.09 20.92
C ARG A 281 19.94 28.80 22.19
N TYR A 282 19.44 27.57 22.35
CA TYR A 282 18.68 27.15 23.53
C TYR A 282 19.48 27.48 24.79
N ARG A 283 18.94 28.38 25.63
CA ARG A 283 19.44 28.63 26.97
C ARG A 283 18.56 27.81 27.92
N PRO A 284 19.11 26.81 28.62
CA PRO A 284 18.39 26.06 29.65
C PRO A 284 17.97 26.98 30.80
#